data_AF-A0A2T0WYI1-F1
#
_entry.id   AF-A0A2T0WYI1-F1
#
_cell.length_a   1.000
_cell.length_b   1.000
_cell.length_c   1.000
_cell.angle_alpha   90.00
_cell.angle_beta   90.00
_cell.angle_gamma   90.00
#
_symmetry.space_group_name_H-M   'P 1'
#
loop_
_entity.id
_entity.type
_entity.pdbx_description
1 polymer ?
#
loop_
_entity_poly.entity_id
_entity_poly.type
_entity_poly.pdbx_seq_one_letter_code
_entity_poly.pdbx_strand_id
1 'polypeptide(L)' 'MLRTITLGTSVSVQGMYVRDLADGRILVRVDNREIAGRPAS' A
#
# COMPACT_ATOMS: atom_id res chain seq x y z
N MET A 1 11.66 -0.15 2.51
CA MET A 1 11.36 -1.38 1.75
C MET A 1 10.20 -1.11 0.81
N LEU A 2 10.30 -1.52 -0.46
CA LEU A 2 9.17 -1.40 -1.40
C LEU A 2 8.11 -2.46 -1.10
N ARG A 3 6.84 -2.07 -1.19
CA ARG A 3 5.68 -2.93 -1.03
C ARG A 3 4.67 -2.62 -2.12
N THR A 4 4.03 -3.67 -2.62
CA THR A 4 2.89 -3.54 -3.51
C THR A 4 1.63 -3.71 -2.69
N ILE A 5 0.67 -2.80 -2.91
CA ILE A 5 -0.67 -2.90 -2.37
C ILE A 5 -1.68 -3.08 -3.49
N THR A 6 -2.79 -3.75 -3.20
CA THR A 6 -3.95 -3.85 -4.08
C THR A 6 -5.02 -2.86 -3.62
N LEU A 7 -5.54 -2.09 -4.57
CA LEU A 7 -6.67 -1.20 -4.44
C LEU A 7 -7.87 -1.83 -5.18
N GLY A 8 -8.89 -2.24 -4.43
CA GLY A 8 -10.01 -2.99 -5.00
C GLY A 8 -9.56 -4.36 -5.54
N THR A 9 -10.06 -4.74 -6.71
CA THR A 9 -9.83 -6.06 -7.33
C THR A 9 -8.87 -6.04 -8.52
N SER A 10 -8.47 -4.86 -9.01
CA SER A 10 -7.85 -4.75 -10.33
C SER A 10 -6.68 -3.76 -10.41
N VAL A 11 -6.43 -2.99 -9.35
CA VAL A 11 -5.36 -1.98 -9.34
C VAL A 11 -4.32 -2.37 -8.31
N SER A 12 -3.06 -2.41 -8.74
CA SER A 12 -1.91 -2.62 -7.87
C SER A 12 -1.02 -1.39 -7.89
N VAL A 13 -0.54 -0.97 -6.72
CA VAL A 13 0.30 0.21 -6.55
C VAL A 13 1.54 -0.19 -5.78
N GLN A 14 2.72 0.12 -6.31
CA GLN A 14 3.99 -0.11 -5.64
C GLN A 14 4.51 1.19 -5.03
N GLY A 15 4.94 1.13 -3.77
CA GLY A 15 5.49 2.28 -3.06
C GLY A 15 6.36 1.89 -1.87
N MET A 16 6.94 2.89 -1.21
CA MET A 16 7.73 2.67 0.00
C MET A 16 6.80 2.40 1.18
N TYR A 17 7.01 1.30 1.90
CA TYR A 17 6.28 1.03 3.15
C TYR A 17 6.49 2.14 4.18
N VAL A 18 5.40 2.59 4.79
CA VAL A 18 5.39 3.58 5.88
C VAL A 18 5.04 2.91 7.20
N ARG A 19 3.86 2.27 7.29
CA ARG A 19 3.36 1.61 8.51
C ARG A 19 2.18 0.69 8.23
N ASP A 20 1.89 -0.19 9.19
CA ASP A 20 0.63 -0.94 9.25
C ASP A 20 -0.52 -0.06 9.76
N LEU A 21 -1.73 -0.40 9.33
CA LEU A 21 -2.98 0.15 9.83
C LEU A 21 -3.73 -0.93 10.62
N ALA A 22 -4.59 -0.49 11.56
CA ALA A 22 -5.30 -1.39 12.46
C ALA A 22 -6.28 -2.35 11.77
N ASP A 23 -6.65 -2.07 10.51
CA ASP A 23 -7.59 -2.84 9.71
C ASP A 23 -6.91 -3.85 8.75
N GLY A 24 -5.62 -4.10 8.93
CA GLY A 24 -4.83 -5.03 8.11
C GLY A 24 -4.40 -4.47 6.75
N ARG A 25 -4.70 -3.20 6.46
CA ARG A 25 -4.06 -2.48 5.34
C ARG A 25 -2.66 -2.01 5.74
N ILE A 26 -1.85 -1.75 4.74
CA ILE A 26 -0.57 -1.05 4.92
C ILE A 26 -0.61 0.28 4.17
N LEU A 27 0.14 1.24 4.71
CA LEU A 27 0.33 2.53 4.08
C LEU A 27 1.64 2.51 3.28
N VAL A 28 1.55 2.82 1.99
CA VAL A 28 2.72 3.01 1.13
C VAL A 28 2.80 4.44 0.64
N ARG A 29 4.01 4.96 0.49
CA ARG A 29 4.28 6.27 -0.10
C ARG A 29 4.69 6.10 -1.56
N VAL A 30 3.99 6.78 -2.45
CA VAL A 30 4.29 6.90 -3.88
C VAL A 30 4.50 8.38 -4.16
N ASP A 31 5.72 8.75 -4.54
CA ASP A 31 6.16 10.14 -4.62
C ASP A 31 5.83 10.90 -3.31
N ASN A 32 4.96 11.91 -3.40
CA ASN A 32 4.53 12.75 -2.28
C ASN A 32 3.12 12.37 -1.77
N ARG A 33 2.61 11.18 -2.09
CA ARG A 33 1.29 10.70 -1.66
C ARG A 33 1.38 9.45 -0.83
N GLU A 34 0.61 9.39 0.25
CA GLU A 34 0.44 8.19 1.06
C GLU A 34 -0.87 7.51 0.67
N ILE A 35 -0.78 6.22 0.35
CA ILE A 35 -1.88 5.43 -0.19
C ILE A 35 -2.02 4.17 0.66
N ALA A 36 -3.22 3.93 1.17
CA ALA A 36 -3.54 2.76 1.96
C ALA A 36 -4.15 1.66 1.09
N GLY A 37 -3.68 0.43 1.24
CA GLY A 37 -4.25 -0.72 0.54
C GLY A 37 -3.87 -2.03 1.22
N ARG A 38 -4.39 -3.14 0.70
CA ARG A 38 -4.02 -4.46 1.22
C ARG A 38 -2.70 -4.89 0.60
N PRO A 39 -1.77 -5.52 1.35
CA PRO A 39 -0.59 -6.11 0.74
C PRO A 39 -0.98 -7.04 -0.43
N ALA A 40 -0.34 -6.87 -1.58
CA ALA A 40 -0.47 -7.84 -2.66
C ALA A 40 0.18 -9.16 -2.23
N SER A 41 -0.47 -10.28 -2.54
CA SER A 41 0.02 -11.64 -2.29
C SER A 41 1.32 -11.93 -3.02
#